data_AF-A0A1G5Z9B4-F1
#
_entry.id   AF-A0A1G5Z9B4-F1
#
_cell.length_a   1.000
_cell.length_b   1.000
_cell.length_c   1.000
_cell.angle_alpha   90.00
_cell.angle_beta   90.00
_cell.angle_gamma   90.00
#
_symmetry.space_group_name_H-M   'P 1'
#
loop_
_entity.id
_entity.type
_entity.pdbx_description
1 polymer ?
#
loop_
_entity_poly.entity_id
_entity_poly.type
_entity_poly.pdbx_seq_one_letter_code
_entity_poly.pdbx_strand_id
1 'polypeptide(L)'
;MTAIHIGISGWRYTPWRGDFYPKGLTQKRELQFASRAVNSIEINGSFYALQRPERYAQWYAETPPGFVFSVKAPRFITHIKRLRDIRKPLANFFASGVLELKEKLGAILWQFPPSFKFDPELFEDFLKQLPHDTEGAAALAREHEPRLDGHASTETDKKRPLRHAVEIRHESFIDPHFITLLKRYDVALVIADTAGKWPYREDVTSDFVYLRLHGAEELYASGYTDEALKRWGDRIEAWSHGKQPSDAHLIDPDKKPRARKSREVFCYFDNDIKVRAPYDARHLLERFHLDKDLATAPGQRPAEGVLP
;
A
#
# COMPACT_ATOMS: atom_id res chain seq x y z
N MET A 1 4.34 -15.06 14.77
CA MET A 1 4.36 -13.59 14.74
C MET A 1 3.42 -13.14 13.63
N THR A 2 2.83 -11.97 13.77
CA THR A 2 1.92 -11.43 12.74
C THR A 2 2.73 -10.73 11.67
N ALA A 3 2.29 -10.81 10.42
CA ALA A 3 3.08 -10.36 9.28
C ALA A 3 3.34 -8.85 9.33
N ILE A 4 4.59 -8.46 9.05
CA ILE A 4 5.03 -7.08 8.89
C ILE A 4 5.62 -6.98 7.48
N HIS A 5 5.01 -6.16 6.65
CA HIS A 5 5.37 -5.93 5.26
C HIS A 5 6.01 -4.56 5.16
N ILE A 6 7.30 -4.51 4.87
CA ILE A 6 8.09 -3.27 4.78
C ILE A 6 8.70 -3.19 3.39
N GLY A 7 8.46 -2.05 2.76
CA GLY A 7 8.71 -1.93 1.33
C GLY A 7 8.81 -0.51 0.84
N ILE A 8 8.75 -0.41 -0.48
CA ILE A 8 8.88 0.81 -1.26
C ILE A 8 7.62 1.02 -2.11
N SER A 9 7.34 2.29 -2.42
CA SER A 9 6.22 2.70 -3.26
C SER A 9 6.63 2.76 -4.73
N GLY A 10 6.69 1.60 -5.38
CA GLY A 10 7.13 1.46 -6.77
C GLY A 10 8.62 1.11 -6.88
N TRP A 11 9.06 0.76 -8.10
CA TRP A 11 10.40 0.20 -8.34
C TRP A 11 11.01 0.64 -9.69
N ARG A 12 10.48 1.69 -10.32
CA ARG A 12 10.95 2.14 -11.63
C ARG A 12 11.31 3.60 -11.60
N TYR A 13 12.46 3.89 -11.01
CA TYR A 13 12.98 5.24 -10.82
C TYR A 13 14.37 5.36 -11.41
N THR A 14 14.56 6.27 -12.37
CA THR A 14 15.86 6.51 -13.01
C THR A 14 16.99 6.82 -12.00
N PRO A 15 16.77 7.65 -10.95
CA PRO A 15 17.82 7.97 -9.98
C PRO A 15 18.35 6.76 -9.20
N TRP A 16 17.58 5.66 -9.12
CA TRP A 16 17.96 4.47 -8.37
C TRP A 16 19.02 3.64 -9.08
N ARG A 17 19.25 3.89 -10.38
CA ARG A 17 20.20 3.12 -11.20
C ARG A 17 21.63 3.55 -10.94
N GLY A 18 22.46 2.58 -10.54
CA GLY A 18 23.84 2.83 -10.12
C GLY A 18 23.99 3.17 -8.64
N ASP A 19 22.89 3.25 -7.90
CA ASP A 19 22.82 3.42 -6.45
C ASP A 19 22.08 2.22 -5.83
N PHE A 20 20.74 2.26 -5.70
CA PHE A 20 19.98 1.09 -5.25
C PHE A 20 20.10 -0.11 -6.20
N TYR A 21 19.94 0.11 -7.50
CA TYR A 21 20.18 -0.93 -8.52
C TYR A 21 21.67 -0.95 -8.89
N PRO A 22 22.33 -2.11 -8.87
CA PRO A 22 23.74 -2.20 -9.22
C PRO A 22 23.97 -1.80 -10.69
N LYS A 23 25.15 -1.22 -10.96
CA LYS A 23 25.57 -0.85 -12.32
C LYS A 23 25.46 -2.06 -13.27
N GLY A 24 24.78 -1.86 -14.39
CA GLY A 24 24.57 -2.88 -15.42
C GLY A 24 23.29 -3.71 -15.27
N LEU A 25 22.50 -3.53 -14.20
CA LEU A 25 21.20 -4.18 -14.10
C LEU A 25 20.25 -3.66 -15.18
N THR A 26 19.73 -4.56 -16.01
CA THR A 26 18.74 -4.19 -17.03
C THR A 26 17.41 -3.80 -16.38
N GLN A 27 16.71 -2.80 -16.93
CA GLN A 27 15.43 -2.32 -16.39
C GLN A 27 14.39 -3.44 -16.19
N LYS A 28 14.34 -4.42 -17.11
CA LYS A 28 13.41 -5.56 -17.01
C LYS A 28 13.59 -6.41 -15.75
N ARG A 29 14.79 -6.39 -15.14
CA ARG A 29 15.11 -7.11 -13.91
C ARG A 29 14.92 -6.28 -12.63
N GLU A 30 14.51 -5.01 -12.73
CA GLU A 30 14.36 -4.12 -11.55
C GLU A 30 13.36 -4.68 -10.52
N LEU A 31 12.24 -5.29 -10.95
CA LEU A 31 11.30 -5.93 -10.03
C LEU A 31 11.91 -7.16 -9.34
N GLN A 32 12.59 -8.01 -10.11
CA GLN A 32 13.23 -9.20 -9.59
C GLN A 32 14.29 -8.85 -8.53
N PHE A 33 15.06 -7.78 -8.78
CA PHE A 33 16.01 -7.24 -7.80
C PHE A 33 15.30 -6.64 -6.58
N ALA A 34 14.33 -5.74 -6.78
CA ALA A 34 13.68 -5.02 -5.68
C ALA A 34 12.89 -5.97 -4.76
N SER A 35 12.16 -6.93 -5.32
CA SER A 35 11.40 -7.94 -4.56
C SER A 35 12.25 -8.93 -3.76
N ARG A 36 13.58 -8.89 -3.94
CA ARG A 36 14.55 -9.64 -3.14
C ARG A 36 15.32 -8.75 -2.17
N ALA A 37 15.12 -7.43 -2.22
CA ALA A 37 15.75 -6.45 -1.34
C ALA A 37 14.82 -5.97 -0.22
N VAL A 38 13.51 -6.11 -0.43
CA VAL A 38 12.41 -5.85 0.53
C VAL A 38 11.41 -7.00 0.48
N ASN A 39 10.52 -7.12 1.49
CA ASN A 39 9.53 -8.20 1.53
C ASN A 39 8.14 -7.80 0.97
N SER A 40 7.94 -6.52 0.64
CA SER A 40 6.71 -6.02 0.04
C SER A 40 6.93 -4.79 -0.85
N ILE A 41 6.04 -4.54 -1.80
CA ILE A 41 6.04 -3.35 -2.66
C ILE A 41 4.61 -2.81 -2.83
N GLU A 42 4.43 -1.48 -2.78
CA GLU A 42 3.19 -0.83 -3.20
C GLU A 42 3.25 -0.51 -4.71
N ILE A 43 2.32 -1.09 -5.48
CA ILE A 43 2.19 -0.85 -6.92
C ILE A 43 1.57 0.53 -7.15
N ASN A 44 2.35 1.43 -7.74
CA ASN A 44 1.93 2.79 -8.08
C ASN A 44 1.45 2.94 -9.54
N GLY A 45 1.84 2.06 -10.46
CA GLY A 45 1.48 2.19 -11.88
C GLY A 45 -0.02 2.20 -12.15
N SER A 46 -0.78 1.43 -11.37
CA SER A 46 -2.26 1.34 -11.40
C SER A 46 -2.96 2.65 -11.06
N PHE A 47 -2.29 3.58 -10.37
CA PHE A 47 -2.83 4.91 -10.09
C PHE A 47 -3.02 5.74 -11.35
N TYR A 48 -2.11 5.61 -12.32
CA TYR A 48 -2.08 6.44 -13.53
C TYR A 48 -2.84 5.83 -14.70
N ALA A 49 -2.82 4.50 -14.83
CA ALA A 49 -3.52 3.77 -15.87
C ALA A 49 -3.89 2.37 -15.40
N LEU A 50 -5.01 1.84 -15.92
CA LEU A 50 -5.32 0.42 -15.77
C LEU A 50 -4.18 -0.41 -16.36
N GLN A 51 -3.79 -1.43 -15.62
CA GLN A 51 -2.84 -2.43 -16.12
C GLN A 51 -3.60 -3.49 -16.92
N ARG A 52 -2.87 -4.43 -17.51
CA ARG A 52 -3.48 -5.62 -18.11
C ARG A 52 -3.28 -6.83 -17.20
N PRO A 53 -4.16 -7.84 -17.23
CA PRO A 53 -4.00 -9.02 -16.39
C PRO A 53 -2.64 -9.70 -16.54
N GLU A 54 -2.07 -9.72 -17.75
CA GLU A 54 -0.75 -10.34 -17.99
C GLU A 54 0.36 -9.64 -17.21
N ARG A 55 0.23 -8.34 -16.93
CA ARG A 55 1.21 -7.60 -16.12
C ARG A 55 1.16 -8.02 -14.66
N TYR A 56 -0.02 -8.14 -14.08
CA TYR A 56 -0.17 -8.62 -12.70
C TYR A 56 0.30 -10.07 -12.57
N ALA A 57 -0.07 -10.94 -13.52
CA ALA A 57 0.41 -12.32 -13.57
C ALA A 57 1.96 -12.39 -13.72
N GLN A 58 2.55 -11.52 -14.53
CA GLN A 58 4.01 -11.39 -14.64
C GLN A 58 4.65 -10.95 -13.31
N TRP A 59 4.10 -9.94 -12.63
CA TRP A 59 4.61 -9.49 -11.32
C TRP A 59 4.48 -10.56 -10.24
N TYR A 60 3.38 -11.32 -10.26
CA TYR A 60 3.22 -12.50 -9.41
C TYR A 60 4.34 -13.52 -9.67
N ALA A 61 4.64 -13.84 -10.94
CA ALA A 61 5.64 -14.84 -11.30
C ALA A 61 7.09 -14.40 -11.04
N GLU A 62 7.40 -13.11 -11.16
CA GLU A 62 8.77 -12.58 -11.04
C GLU A 62 9.25 -12.39 -9.58
N THR A 63 8.32 -12.46 -8.62
CA THR A 63 8.60 -12.22 -7.20
C THR A 63 8.68 -13.51 -6.37
N PRO A 64 9.44 -13.53 -5.25
CA PRO A 64 9.56 -14.72 -4.42
C PRO A 64 8.23 -15.21 -3.81
N PRO A 65 8.12 -16.48 -3.40
CA PRO A 65 7.05 -16.95 -2.52
C PRO A 65 6.98 -16.12 -1.24
N GLY A 66 5.77 -15.88 -0.72
CA GLY A 66 5.55 -15.06 0.48
C GLY A 66 5.69 -13.54 0.29
N PHE A 67 6.10 -13.08 -0.89
CA PHE A 67 6.14 -11.65 -1.22
C PHE A 67 4.72 -11.07 -1.34
N VAL A 68 4.49 -9.86 -0.84
CA VAL A 68 3.16 -9.22 -0.86
C VAL A 68 3.20 -7.88 -1.60
N PHE A 69 2.19 -7.62 -2.41
CA PHE A 69 1.96 -6.34 -3.07
C PHE A 69 0.77 -5.60 -2.47
N SER A 70 0.93 -4.33 -2.11
CA SER A 70 -0.22 -3.43 -2.02
C SER A 70 -0.47 -2.76 -3.36
N VAL A 71 -1.71 -2.37 -3.66
CA VAL A 71 -2.09 -1.82 -4.97
C VAL A 71 -2.72 -0.45 -4.79
N LYS A 72 -2.12 0.59 -5.38
CA LYS A 72 -2.72 1.92 -5.39
C LYS A 72 -3.83 2.00 -6.42
N ALA A 73 -5.04 2.31 -5.96
CA ALA A 73 -6.22 2.38 -6.80
C ALA A 73 -6.15 3.54 -7.82
N PRO A 74 -6.89 3.48 -8.95
CA PRO A 74 -6.80 4.48 -10.01
C PRO A 74 -7.20 5.87 -9.53
N ARG A 75 -6.37 6.88 -9.89
CA ARG A 75 -6.69 8.30 -9.67
C ARG A 75 -7.99 8.72 -10.35
N PHE A 76 -8.40 7.99 -11.38
CA PHE A 76 -9.66 8.24 -12.06
C PHE A 76 -10.86 8.18 -11.09
N ILE A 77 -10.81 7.31 -10.07
CA ILE A 77 -11.88 7.16 -9.08
C ILE A 77 -11.80 8.27 -8.02
N THR A 78 -10.63 8.44 -7.39
CA THR A 78 -10.48 9.34 -6.23
C THR A 78 -10.23 10.81 -6.59
N HIS A 79 -9.58 11.09 -7.73
CA HIS A 79 -9.20 12.46 -8.12
C HIS A 79 -10.08 13.04 -9.22
N ILE A 80 -10.44 12.24 -10.23
CA ILE A 80 -11.18 12.74 -11.41
C ILE A 80 -12.69 12.63 -11.18
N LYS A 81 -13.20 11.41 -10.97
CA LYS A 81 -14.62 11.16 -10.67
C LYS A 81 -15.01 11.62 -9.27
N ARG A 82 -14.05 11.72 -8.35
CA ARG A 82 -14.27 12.18 -6.97
C ARG A 82 -15.45 11.44 -6.32
N LEU A 83 -15.43 10.12 -6.44
CA LEU A 83 -16.44 9.18 -5.94
C LEU A 83 -17.82 9.21 -6.64
N ARG A 84 -18.02 10.01 -7.69
CA ARG A 84 -19.29 10.05 -8.45
C ARG A 84 -19.31 9.05 -9.60
N ASP A 85 -20.39 8.29 -9.73
CA ASP A 85 -20.60 7.28 -10.79
C ASP A 85 -19.44 6.28 -10.92
N ILE A 86 -18.98 5.75 -9.80
CA ILE A 86 -17.75 4.95 -9.73
C ILE A 86 -17.97 3.44 -9.85
N ARG A 87 -19.20 2.93 -9.94
CA ARG A 87 -19.45 1.48 -10.05
C ARG A 87 -18.72 0.84 -11.24
N LYS A 88 -18.85 1.41 -12.43
CA LYS A 88 -18.14 0.95 -13.64
C LYS A 88 -16.62 1.17 -13.54
N PRO A 89 -16.12 2.34 -13.09
CA PRO A 89 -14.69 2.51 -12.77
C PRO A 89 -14.10 1.47 -11.81
N LEU A 90 -14.83 1.09 -10.76
CA LEU A 90 -14.42 0.04 -9.82
C LEU A 90 -14.40 -1.33 -10.51
N ALA A 91 -15.46 -1.67 -11.25
CA ALA A 91 -15.53 -2.91 -12.04
C ALA A 91 -14.33 -3.03 -12.99
N ASN A 92 -14.02 -1.97 -13.73
CA ASN A 92 -12.86 -1.92 -14.62
C ASN A 92 -11.52 -2.09 -13.89
N PHE A 93 -11.39 -1.53 -12.69
CA PHE A 93 -10.17 -1.66 -11.91
C PHE A 93 -9.93 -3.11 -11.51
N PHE A 94 -10.93 -3.80 -10.98
CA PHE A 94 -10.79 -5.22 -10.64
C PHE A 94 -10.62 -6.09 -11.89
N ALA A 95 -11.37 -5.80 -12.96
CA ALA A 95 -11.25 -6.46 -14.26
C ALA A 95 -9.87 -6.29 -14.93
N SER A 96 -9.11 -5.28 -14.53
CA SER A 96 -7.74 -5.05 -15.04
C SER A 96 -6.72 -6.10 -14.59
N GLY A 97 -7.13 -7.03 -13.72
CA GLY A 97 -6.36 -8.21 -13.30
C GLY A 97 -5.69 -8.09 -11.95
N VAL A 98 -6.19 -7.23 -11.06
CA VAL A 98 -5.66 -7.10 -9.69
C VAL A 98 -5.65 -8.46 -8.96
N LEU A 99 -6.64 -9.32 -9.23
CA LEU A 99 -6.77 -10.65 -8.63
C LEU A 99 -5.73 -11.67 -9.15
N GLU A 100 -5.00 -11.38 -10.23
CA GLU A 100 -3.89 -12.22 -10.70
C GLU A 100 -2.70 -12.23 -9.73
N LEU A 101 -2.68 -11.31 -8.76
CA LEU A 101 -1.72 -11.33 -7.66
C LEU A 101 -2.01 -12.42 -6.61
N LYS A 102 -3.20 -13.05 -6.63
CA LYS A 102 -3.57 -14.21 -5.80
C LYS A 102 -3.24 -13.99 -4.32
N GLU A 103 -2.51 -14.91 -3.67
CA GLU A 103 -2.10 -14.78 -2.27
C GLU A 103 -1.07 -13.67 -2.02
N LYS A 104 -0.46 -13.11 -3.06
CA LYS A 104 0.43 -11.94 -2.98
C LYS A 104 -0.35 -10.62 -3.01
N LEU A 105 -1.68 -10.63 -3.17
CA LEU A 105 -2.50 -9.43 -3.06
C LEU A 105 -2.64 -9.04 -1.58
N GLY A 106 -1.99 -7.94 -1.20
CA GLY A 106 -2.12 -7.28 0.09
C GLY A 106 -3.29 -6.30 0.12
N ALA A 107 -3.05 -5.06 0.58
CA ALA A 107 -4.08 -4.05 0.71
C ALA A 107 -4.21 -3.16 -0.55
N ILE A 108 -5.42 -2.66 -0.79
CA ILE A 108 -5.71 -1.68 -1.83
C ILE A 108 -5.74 -0.28 -1.21
N LEU A 109 -4.86 0.59 -1.69
CA LEU A 109 -4.73 1.97 -1.25
C LEU A 109 -5.64 2.90 -2.07
N TRP A 110 -6.51 3.64 -1.38
CA TRP A 110 -7.36 4.70 -1.91
C TRP A 110 -6.87 6.07 -1.43
N GLN A 111 -5.99 6.69 -2.21
CA GLN A 111 -5.44 8.01 -1.88
C GLN A 111 -6.31 9.12 -2.50
N PHE A 112 -6.69 10.10 -1.68
CA PHE A 112 -7.51 11.26 -2.07
C PHE A 112 -6.66 12.53 -2.27
N PRO A 113 -7.02 13.45 -3.18
CA PRO A 113 -6.30 14.72 -3.33
C PRO A 113 -6.61 15.68 -2.17
N PRO A 114 -5.75 16.68 -1.90
CA PRO A 114 -6.00 17.69 -0.87
C PRO A 114 -7.21 18.58 -1.18
N SER A 115 -7.69 18.62 -2.42
CA SER A 115 -8.92 19.34 -2.78
C SER A 115 -10.19 18.55 -2.53
N PHE A 116 -10.11 17.29 -2.07
CA PHE A 116 -11.26 16.46 -1.74
C PHE A 116 -11.65 16.67 -0.28
N LYS A 117 -12.84 17.21 -0.05
CA LYS A 117 -13.41 17.42 1.29
C LYS A 117 -14.27 16.23 1.68
N PHE A 118 -14.23 15.88 2.95
CA PHE A 118 -15.10 14.87 3.56
C PHE A 118 -16.57 15.28 3.42
N ASP A 119 -17.36 14.34 2.90
CA ASP A 119 -18.81 14.37 2.82
C ASP A 119 -19.25 12.98 3.31
N PRO A 120 -19.90 12.88 4.49
CA PRO A 120 -20.25 11.61 5.10
C PRO A 120 -21.03 10.66 4.19
N GLU A 121 -22.05 11.17 3.49
CA GLU A 121 -22.95 10.36 2.67
C GLU A 121 -22.21 9.84 1.43
N LEU A 122 -21.52 10.75 0.71
CA LEU A 122 -20.74 10.37 -0.47
C LEU A 122 -19.63 9.36 -0.12
N PHE A 123 -18.98 9.54 1.02
CA PHE A 123 -17.90 8.66 1.44
C PHE A 123 -18.41 7.30 1.91
N GLU A 124 -19.52 7.26 2.66
CA GLU A 124 -20.16 6.01 3.04
C GLU A 124 -20.63 5.21 1.81
N ASP A 125 -21.22 5.88 0.82
CA ASP A 125 -21.65 5.23 -0.43
C ASP A 125 -20.49 4.68 -1.25
N PHE A 126 -19.30 5.30 -1.17
CA PHE A 126 -18.07 4.70 -1.70
C PHE A 126 -17.68 3.44 -0.92
N LEU A 127 -17.67 3.49 0.41
CA LEU A 127 -17.27 2.35 1.25
C LEU A 127 -18.19 1.14 1.04
N LYS A 128 -19.51 1.34 0.89
CA LYS A 128 -20.48 0.27 0.57
C LYS A 128 -20.20 -0.46 -0.75
N GLN A 129 -19.56 0.21 -1.70
CA GLN A 129 -19.26 -0.36 -3.02
C GLN A 129 -17.96 -1.17 -3.04
N LEU A 130 -17.14 -1.09 -2.00
CA LEU A 130 -15.88 -1.81 -1.92
C LEU A 130 -16.12 -3.31 -1.64
N PRO A 131 -15.57 -4.23 -2.46
CA PRO A 131 -15.69 -5.66 -2.19
C PRO A 131 -14.84 -6.06 -0.99
N HIS A 132 -15.41 -6.81 -0.04
CA HIS A 132 -14.69 -7.25 1.17
C HIS A 132 -13.94 -8.59 1.02
N ASP A 133 -14.11 -9.27 -0.12
CA ASP A 133 -13.39 -10.49 -0.46
C ASP A 133 -13.14 -10.60 -1.97
N THR A 134 -12.27 -11.53 -2.35
CA THR A 134 -11.88 -11.73 -3.76
C THR A 134 -13.02 -12.24 -4.64
N GLU A 135 -14.03 -12.93 -4.10
CA GLU A 135 -15.21 -13.36 -4.86
C GLU A 135 -16.13 -12.18 -5.17
N GLY A 136 -16.34 -11.28 -4.21
CA GLY A 136 -17.05 -10.02 -4.40
C GLY A 136 -16.33 -9.11 -5.40
N ALA A 137 -14.99 -9.08 -5.36
CA ALA A 137 -14.19 -8.36 -6.34
C ALA A 137 -14.31 -8.96 -7.74
N ALA A 138 -14.29 -10.29 -7.87
CA ALA A 138 -14.51 -10.99 -9.12
C ALA A 138 -15.93 -10.75 -9.67
N ALA A 139 -16.96 -10.79 -8.82
CA ALA A 139 -18.33 -10.46 -9.19
C ALA A 139 -18.45 -9.01 -9.70
N LEU A 140 -17.84 -8.06 -9.01
CA LEU A 140 -17.76 -6.67 -9.44
C LEU A 140 -17.00 -6.52 -10.77
N ALA A 141 -15.91 -7.27 -10.97
CA ALA A 141 -15.13 -7.25 -12.20
C ALA A 141 -15.95 -7.70 -13.42
N ARG A 142 -16.94 -8.60 -13.27
CA ARG A 142 -17.84 -8.99 -14.36
C ARG A 142 -18.74 -7.87 -14.85
N GLU A 143 -18.89 -6.80 -14.08
CA GLU A 143 -19.63 -5.59 -14.48
C GLU A 143 -18.77 -4.60 -15.29
N HIS A 144 -17.60 -5.00 -15.78
CA HIS A 144 -16.70 -4.10 -16.54
C HIS A 144 -17.36 -3.54 -17.80
N GLU A 145 -16.77 -2.48 -18.33
CA GLU A 145 -17.20 -1.87 -19.57
C GLU A 145 -16.70 -2.66 -20.79
N PRO A 146 -17.46 -2.71 -21.91
CA PRO A 146 -17.11 -3.48 -23.11
C PRO A 146 -15.72 -3.23 -23.68
N ARG A 147 -15.12 -2.07 -23.42
CA ARG A 147 -13.75 -1.74 -23.83
C ARG A 147 -12.67 -2.62 -23.17
N LEU A 148 -13.02 -3.40 -22.15
CA LEU A 148 -12.13 -4.40 -21.53
C LEU A 148 -12.41 -5.83 -22.05
N ASP A 149 -13.41 -6.04 -22.91
CA ASP A 149 -13.77 -7.36 -23.43
C ASP A 149 -12.56 -8.03 -24.10
N GLY A 150 -12.38 -9.34 -23.85
CA GLY A 150 -11.24 -10.11 -24.33
C GLY A 150 -9.90 -9.84 -23.62
N HIS A 151 -9.87 -8.86 -22.71
CA HIS A 151 -8.67 -8.50 -21.93
C HIS A 151 -8.95 -8.42 -20.41
N ALA A 152 -10.18 -8.65 -19.98
CA ALA A 152 -10.58 -8.63 -18.58
C ALA A 152 -10.22 -9.94 -17.86
N SER A 153 -9.74 -9.83 -16.62
CA SER A 153 -9.71 -10.95 -15.67
C SER A 153 -10.80 -10.76 -14.62
N THR A 154 -11.73 -11.72 -14.54
CA THR A 154 -12.95 -11.61 -13.72
C THR A 154 -13.17 -12.80 -12.79
N GLU A 155 -12.10 -13.57 -12.56
CA GLU A 155 -12.11 -14.75 -11.73
C GLU A 155 -11.13 -14.60 -10.56
N THR A 156 -11.29 -15.45 -9.56
CA THR A 156 -10.35 -15.57 -8.44
C THR A 156 -10.09 -17.05 -8.20
N ASP A 157 -8.86 -17.38 -7.85
CA ASP A 157 -8.43 -18.75 -7.57
C ASP A 157 -8.99 -19.27 -6.23
N LYS A 158 -9.20 -18.39 -5.26
CA LYS A 158 -9.72 -18.72 -3.93
C LYS A 158 -10.30 -17.49 -3.24
N LYS A 159 -11.39 -17.67 -2.50
CA LYS A 159 -11.94 -16.66 -1.60
C LYS A 159 -10.91 -16.26 -0.53
N ARG A 160 -10.54 -14.99 -0.50
CA ARG A 160 -9.68 -14.37 0.53
C ARG A 160 -10.29 -13.02 0.94
N PRO A 161 -10.10 -12.59 2.20
CA PRO A 161 -10.45 -11.22 2.59
C PRO A 161 -9.73 -10.21 1.70
N LEU A 162 -10.42 -9.13 1.34
CA LEU A 162 -9.84 -8.02 0.59
C LEU A 162 -9.76 -6.80 1.49
N ARG A 163 -8.57 -6.20 1.56
CA ARG A 163 -8.25 -5.13 2.49
C ARG A 163 -8.20 -3.79 1.79
N HIS A 164 -8.77 -2.77 2.42
CA HIS A 164 -8.79 -1.41 1.89
C HIS A 164 -8.19 -0.44 2.88
N ALA A 165 -7.34 0.47 2.39
CA ALA A 165 -6.78 1.56 3.17
C ALA A 165 -7.07 2.90 2.49
N VAL A 166 -7.42 3.93 3.24
CA VAL A 166 -7.71 5.28 2.71
C VAL A 166 -6.67 6.29 3.20
N GLU A 167 -6.09 7.04 2.26
CA GLU A 167 -5.19 8.16 2.59
C GLU A 167 -5.88 9.48 2.30
N ILE A 168 -6.06 10.27 3.37
CA ILE A 168 -6.68 11.60 3.34
C ILE A 168 -5.61 12.69 3.28
N ARG A 169 -5.96 13.83 2.69
CA ARG A 169 -5.05 14.99 2.55
C ARG A 169 -5.71 16.34 2.87
N HIS A 170 -6.89 16.32 3.47
CA HIS A 170 -7.68 17.51 3.76
C HIS A 170 -8.21 17.47 5.20
N GLU A 171 -8.11 18.59 5.91
CA GLU A 171 -8.43 18.72 7.34
C GLU A 171 -9.88 18.35 7.69
N SER A 172 -10.82 18.50 6.75
CA SER A 172 -12.24 18.15 7.00
C SER A 172 -12.48 16.66 7.29
N PHE A 173 -11.49 15.79 7.09
CA PHE A 173 -11.57 14.37 7.49
C PHE A 173 -11.20 14.14 8.96
N ILE A 174 -10.72 15.15 9.68
CA ILE A 174 -10.55 15.10 11.14
C ILE A 174 -11.94 15.25 11.77
N ASP A 175 -12.71 14.18 11.64
CA ASP A 175 -14.09 14.06 12.07
C ASP A 175 -14.32 12.67 12.69
N PRO A 176 -14.79 12.56 13.94
CA PRO A 176 -15.13 11.27 14.57
C PRO A 176 -16.12 10.41 13.76
N HIS A 177 -16.98 11.03 12.96
CA HIS A 177 -17.89 10.32 12.06
C HIS A 177 -17.11 9.58 10.96
N PHE A 178 -16.04 10.17 10.42
CA PHE A 178 -15.16 9.50 9.47
C PHE A 178 -14.53 8.24 10.09
N ILE A 179 -14.01 8.32 11.31
CA ILE A 179 -13.48 7.15 12.06
C ILE A 179 -14.56 6.08 12.26
N THR A 180 -15.80 6.50 12.53
CA THR A 180 -16.93 5.59 12.68
C THR A 180 -17.23 4.83 11.39
N LEU A 181 -17.20 5.50 10.24
CA LEU A 181 -17.39 4.88 8.94
C LEU A 181 -16.26 3.87 8.65
N LEU A 182 -15.00 4.27 8.81
CA LEU A 182 -13.87 3.37 8.57
C LEU A 182 -13.95 2.08 9.40
N LYS A 183 -14.29 2.19 10.69
CA LYS A 183 -14.48 1.03 11.57
C LYS A 183 -15.68 0.16 11.17
N ARG A 184 -16.78 0.77 10.71
CA ARG A 184 -17.98 0.05 10.27
C ARG A 184 -17.69 -0.85 9.06
N TYR A 185 -16.90 -0.36 8.11
CA TYR A 185 -16.59 -1.06 6.86
C TYR A 185 -15.22 -1.78 6.88
N ASP A 186 -14.55 -1.84 8.02
CA ASP A 186 -13.23 -2.45 8.20
C ASP A 186 -12.17 -1.93 7.20
N VAL A 187 -12.13 -0.60 7.05
CA VAL A 187 -11.18 0.10 6.18
C VAL A 187 -10.12 0.78 7.04
N ALA A 188 -8.85 0.57 6.73
CA ALA A 188 -7.74 1.17 7.45
C ALA A 188 -7.59 2.66 7.10
N LEU A 189 -7.44 3.50 8.11
CA LEU A 189 -6.83 4.83 7.94
C LEU A 189 -5.35 4.64 7.61
N VAL A 190 -4.88 5.26 6.53
CA VAL A 190 -3.45 5.32 6.24
C VAL A 190 -2.79 6.32 7.18
N ILE A 191 -1.79 5.84 7.92
CA ILE A 191 -0.90 6.67 8.72
C ILE A 191 0.16 7.24 7.76
N ALA A 192 -0.06 8.47 7.31
CA ALA A 192 0.78 9.14 6.31
C ALA A 192 1.70 10.17 6.97
N ASP A 193 3.01 9.95 6.91
CA ASP A 193 4.01 10.91 7.34
C ASP A 193 4.46 11.78 6.17
N THR A 194 3.98 13.01 6.13
CA THR A 194 4.05 13.89 4.95
C THR A 194 4.90 15.14 5.17
N ALA A 195 5.85 15.10 6.11
CA ALA A 195 6.64 16.26 6.53
C ALA A 195 5.76 17.47 6.91
N GLY A 196 4.65 17.21 7.62
CA GLY A 196 3.70 18.23 8.04
C GLY A 196 2.82 18.84 6.94
N LYS A 197 2.91 18.35 5.69
CA LYS A 197 2.13 18.92 4.59
C LYS A 197 0.62 18.65 4.73
N TRP A 198 0.26 17.43 5.11
CA TRP A 198 -1.13 16.97 5.21
C TRP A 198 -1.45 16.47 6.63
N PRO A 199 -2.74 16.34 6.99
CA PRO A 199 -3.13 15.88 8.32
C PRO A 199 -2.49 14.53 8.69
N TYR A 200 -1.83 14.48 9.84
CA TYR A 200 -1.23 13.28 10.40
C TYR A 200 -2.08 12.72 11.54
N ARG A 201 -2.57 11.48 11.41
CA ARG A 201 -3.42 10.81 12.42
C ARG A 201 -3.11 9.30 12.46
N GLU A 202 -3.36 8.70 13.63
CA GLU A 202 -2.92 7.34 13.98
C GLU A 202 -4.08 6.45 14.49
N ASP A 203 -5.33 6.81 14.21
CA ASP A 203 -6.50 5.99 14.56
C ASP A 203 -6.42 4.60 13.91
N VAL A 204 -6.45 3.55 14.73
CA VAL A 204 -6.55 2.18 14.24
C VAL A 204 -8.01 1.83 13.97
N THR A 205 -8.37 1.75 12.69
CA THR A 205 -9.75 1.57 12.22
C THR A 205 -10.05 0.18 11.62
N SER A 206 -9.03 -0.66 11.43
CA SER A 206 -9.18 -2.01 10.86
C SER A 206 -8.41 -3.05 11.68
N ASP A 207 -8.42 -4.32 11.23
CA ASP A 207 -7.62 -5.39 11.80
C ASP A 207 -6.14 -5.39 11.38
N PHE A 208 -5.78 -4.49 10.46
CA PHE A 208 -4.42 -4.20 10.01
C PHE A 208 -4.11 -2.70 10.09
N VAL A 209 -2.83 -2.34 9.92
CA VAL A 209 -2.34 -0.96 9.87
C VAL A 209 -1.62 -0.72 8.54
N TYR A 210 -1.80 0.45 7.94
CA TYR A 210 -1.16 0.85 6.69
C TYR A 210 -0.41 2.17 6.89
N LEU A 211 0.89 2.16 6.63
CA LEU A 211 1.77 3.32 6.74
C LEU A 211 2.28 3.72 5.36
N ARG A 212 2.35 5.04 5.14
CA ARG A 212 3.13 5.62 4.04
C ARG A 212 4.04 6.69 4.59
N LEU A 213 5.34 6.48 4.41
CA LEU A 213 6.40 7.33 4.94
C LEU A 213 6.98 8.14 3.77
N HIS A 214 6.53 9.39 3.62
CA HIS A 214 6.87 10.25 2.48
C HIS A 214 8.15 11.05 2.69
N GLY A 215 8.81 10.94 3.84
CA GLY A 215 10.01 11.72 4.19
C GLY A 215 9.75 12.63 5.39
N ALA A 216 10.76 12.78 6.25
CA ALA A 216 10.64 13.44 7.54
C ALA A 216 10.58 14.98 7.48
N GLU A 217 11.33 15.60 6.55
CA GLU A 217 11.51 17.06 6.48
C GLU A 217 11.05 17.65 5.15
N GLU A 218 11.30 16.94 4.06
CA GLU A 218 10.91 17.29 2.70
C GLU A 218 10.15 16.14 2.06
N LEU A 219 8.93 16.42 1.62
CA LEU A 219 8.07 15.44 0.97
C LEU A 219 8.75 14.85 -0.26
N TYR A 220 8.84 13.52 -0.27
CA TYR A 220 9.41 12.64 -1.28
C TYR A 220 10.94 12.66 -1.43
N ALA A 221 11.65 13.57 -0.76
CA ALA A 221 13.08 13.80 -0.99
C ALA A 221 13.97 13.58 0.24
N SER A 222 13.44 13.80 1.45
CA SER A 222 14.18 13.58 2.68
C SER A 222 14.20 12.11 3.08
N GLY A 223 15.37 11.64 3.54
CA GLY A 223 15.48 10.36 4.23
C GLY A 223 14.99 10.49 5.68
N TYR A 224 14.95 9.38 6.38
CA TYR A 224 14.69 9.37 7.81
C TYR A 224 16.00 9.26 8.60
N THR A 225 16.11 9.98 9.73
CA THR A 225 17.23 9.78 10.66
C THR A 225 17.05 8.47 11.43
N ASP A 226 18.11 7.99 12.07
CA ASP A 226 18.06 6.78 12.90
C ASP A 226 17.04 6.91 14.04
N GLU A 227 16.90 8.08 14.64
CA GLU A 227 15.91 8.36 15.68
C GLU A 227 14.49 8.30 15.12
N ALA A 228 14.28 8.83 13.93
CA ALA A 228 12.97 8.80 13.27
C ALA A 228 12.59 7.37 12.87
N LEU A 229 13.54 6.59 12.33
CA LEU A 229 13.35 5.16 12.03
C LEU A 229 13.13 4.35 13.30
N LYS A 230 13.83 4.67 14.39
CA LYS A 230 13.57 4.06 15.70
C LYS A 230 12.14 4.33 16.16
N ARG A 231 11.67 5.59 16.06
CA ARG A 231 10.30 5.96 16.43
C ARG A 231 9.26 5.18 15.61
N TRP A 232 9.47 5.04 14.30
CA TRP A 232 8.58 4.25 13.44
C TRP A 232 8.63 2.75 13.76
N GLY A 233 9.82 2.22 14.01
CA GLY A 233 9.98 0.84 14.47
C GLY A 233 9.25 0.56 15.79
N ASP A 234 9.35 1.46 16.78
CA ASP A 234 8.65 1.32 18.07
C ASP A 234 7.11 1.29 17.87
N ARG A 235 6.59 2.09 16.94
CA ARG A 235 5.16 2.11 16.58
C ARG A 235 4.71 0.85 15.85
N ILE A 236 5.46 0.40 14.84
CA ILE A 236 5.22 -0.85 14.11
C ILE A 236 5.22 -2.05 15.08
N GLU A 237 6.16 -2.07 16.02
CA GLU A 237 6.21 -3.08 17.08
C GLU A 237 4.97 -3.04 17.98
N ALA A 238 4.52 -1.85 18.41
CA ALA A 238 3.30 -1.72 19.19
C ALA A 238 2.06 -2.26 18.43
N TRP A 239 1.87 -1.84 17.18
CA TRP A 239 0.72 -2.26 16.38
C TRP A 239 0.75 -3.76 16.04
N SER A 240 1.93 -4.31 15.72
CA SER A 240 2.07 -5.75 15.44
C SER A 240 1.72 -6.62 16.65
N HIS A 241 1.87 -6.09 17.88
CA HIS A 241 1.41 -6.71 19.12
C HIS A 241 -0.02 -6.29 19.54
N GLY A 242 -0.79 -5.69 18.63
CA GLY A 242 -2.18 -5.33 18.88
C GLY A 242 -2.37 -4.09 19.77
N LYS A 243 -1.30 -3.37 20.11
CA LYS A 243 -1.33 -2.17 20.95
C LYS A 243 -1.46 -0.89 20.10
N GLN A 244 -1.84 0.20 20.76
CA GLN A 244 -1.78 1.56 20.22
C GLN A 244 -0.65 2.29 20.95
N PRO A 245 0.24 3.02 20.25
CA PRO A 245 1.19 3.93 20.90
C PRO A 245 0.47 4.91 21.83
N SER A 246 1.03 5.19 23.01
CA SER A 246 0.41 6.08 24.00
C SER A 246 0.42 7.54 23.59
N ASP A 247 1.35 7.92 22.70
CA ASP A 247 1.51 9.24 22.10
C ASP A 247 0.82 9.35 20.74
N ALA A 248 -0.13 8.45 20.43
CA ALA A 248 -0.81 8.45 19.15
C ALA A 248 -1.67 9.70 18.93
N HIS A 249 -1.56 10.31 17.75
CA HIS A 249 -2.39 11.46 17.37
C HIS A 249 -3.74 10.98 16.81
N LEU A 250 -4.80 11.02 17.62
CA LEU A 250 -6.11 10.47 17.28
C LEU A 250 -7.11 11.54 16.82
N ILE A 251 -7.97 11.20 15.87
CA ILE A 251 -9.17 11.96 15.51
C ILE A 251 -10.24 11.73 16.57
N ASP A 252 -10.45 10.47 16.99
CA ASP A 252 -11.48 10.10 17.96
C ASP A 252 -10.85 9.28 19.11
N PRO A 253 -10.34 9.96 20.17
CA PRO A 253 -9.65 9.29 21.27
C PRO A 253 -10.58 8.42 22.14
N ASP A 254 -11.88 8.71 22.16
CA ASP A 254 -12.87 7.93 22.92
C ASP A 254 -13.16 6.59 22.23
N LYS A 255 -13.04 6.55 20.91
CA LYS A 255 -13.27 5.34 20.12
C LYS A 255 -12.02 4.47 20.06
N LYS A 256 -11.86 3.63 21.07
CA LYS A 256 -10.77 2.63 21.13
C LYS A 256 -10.82 1.65 19.94
N PRO A 257 -9.66 1.16 19.45
CA PRO A 257 -9.62 0.10 18.46
C PRO A 257 -10.11 -1.23 19.05
N ARG A 258 -10.71 -2.08 18.22
CA ARG A 258 -11.11 -3.45 18.64
C ARG A 258 -9.87 -4.19 19.14
N ALA A 259 -9.94 -4.79 20.33
CA ALA A 259 -8.84 -5.54 20.91
C ALA A 259 -8.42 -6.71 20.00
N ARG A 260 -7.12 -6.84 19.77
CA ARG A 260 -6.51 -7.91 18.95
C ARG A 260 -5.21 -8.32 19.64
N LYS A 261 -4.84 -9.60 19.51
CA LYS A 261 -3.52 -10.08 19.95
C LYS A 261 -2.39 -9.52 19.10
N SER A 262 -2.70 -9.17 17.86
CA SER A 262 -1.76 -8.69 16.87
C SER A 262 -2.47 -8.06 15.69
N ARG A 263 -1.78 -7.21 14.93
CA ARG A 263 -2.25 -6.67 13.65
C ARG A 263 -1.19 -6.83 12.58
N GLU A 264 -1.62 -7.10 11.36
CA GLU A 264 -0.74 -7.06 10.21
C GLU A 264 -0.38 -5.61 9.91
N VAL A 265 0.87 -5.36 9.52
CA VAL A 265 1.37 -4.00 9.27
C VAL A 265 1.92 -3.93 7.86
N PHE A 266 1.43 -2.97 7.09
CA PHE A 266 1.96 -2.59 5.78
C PHE A 266 2.66 -1.25 5.92
N CYS A 267 3.93 -1.16 5.53
CA CYS A 267 4.74 0.05 5.64
C CYS A 267 5.49 0.30 4.35
N TYR A 268 5.16 1.40 3.67
CA TYR A 268 5.77 1.76 2.40
C TYR A 268 6.47 3.10 2.50
N PHE A 269 7.75 3.12 2.14
CA PHE A 269 8.50 4.35 1.93
C PHE A 269 8.22 4.88 0.53
N ASP A 270 7.81 6.15 0.46
CA ASP A 270 7.46 6.86 -0.79
C ASP A 270 8.43 8.04 -1.02
N ASN A 271 9.52 8.14 -0.24
CA ASN A 271 10.60 9.13 -0.38
C ASN A 271 11.59 8.79 -1.51
N ASP A 272 11.04 8.59 -2.70
CA ASP A 272 11.71 7.95 -3.83
C ASP A 272 12.63 8.87 -4.64
N ILE A 273 12.52 10.21 -4.51
CA ILE A 273 13.22 11.17 -5.39
C ILE A 273 14.75 11.06 -5.26
N LYS A 274 15.26 10.82 -4.05
CA LYS A 274 16.71 10.75 -3.76
C LYS A 274 17.19 9.35 -3.38
N VAL A 275 16.51 8.29 -3.85
CA VAL A 275 16.86 6.88 -3.57
C VAL A 275 16.82 6.52 -2.08
N ARG A 276 16.15 7.30 -1.23
CA ARG A 276 16.16 7.07 0.23
C ARG A 276 15.30 5.88 0.65
N ALA A 277 14.14 5.74 0.01
CA ALA A 277 13.14 4.72 0.35
C ALA A 277 13.69 3.29 0.48
N PRO A 278 14.50 2.73 -0.46
CA PRO A 278 15.01 1.38 -0.31
C PRO A 278 15.96 1.19 0.88
N TYR A 279 16.74 2.21 1.24
CA TYR A 279 17.66 2.15 2.38
C TYR A 279 16.91 2.30 3.70
N ASP A 280 15.97 3.23 3.79
CA ASP A 280 15.13 3.41 4.98
C ASP A 280 14.27 2.15 5.26
N ALA A 281 13.72 1.54 4.18
CA ALA A 281 13.02 0.26 4.27
C ALA A 281 13.93 -0.86 4.79
N ARG A 282 15.19 -0.92 4.31
CA ARG A 282 16.15 -1.93 4.75
C ARG A 282 16.46 -1.81 6.24
N HIS A 283 16.64 -0.60 6.75
CA HIS A 283 16.91 -0.38 8.17
C HIS A 283 15.77 -0.89 9.08
N LEU A 284 14.50 -0.66 8.68
CA LEU A 284 13.38 -1.24 9.43
C LEU A 284 13.27 -2.76 9.27
N LEU A 285 13.58 -3.32 8.09
CA LEU A 285 13.61 -4.78 7.90
C LEU A 285 14.62 -5.45 8.83
N GLU A 286 15.82 -4.86 8.97
CA GLU A 286 16.88 -5.33 9.87
C GLU A 286 16.45 -5.33 11.33
N ARG A 287 15.77 -4.26 11.78
CA ARG A 287 15.21 -4.16 13.13
C ARG A 287 14.27 -5.33 13.46
N PHE A 288 13.46 -5.77 12.49
CA PHE A 288 12.51 -6.87 12.68
C PHE A 288 13.07 -8.24 12.24
N HIS A 289 14.34 -8.32 11.87
CA HIS A 289 15.00 -9.52 11.35
C HIS A 289 14.31 -10.12 10.11
N LEU A 290 13.66 -9.27 9.31
CA LEU A 290 12.96 -9.64 8.07
C LEU A 290 13.88 -9.57 6.85
N ASP A 291 15.14 -9.22 7.05
CA ASP A 291 16.15 -8.99 6.03
C ASP A 291 17.03 -10.22 5.76
N LYS A 292 17.02 -11.20 6.69
CA LYS A 292 17.91 -12.38 6.69
C LYS A 292 17.75 -13.28 5.47
N ASP A 293 16.53 -13.40 4.97
CA ASP A 293 16.20 -14.24 3.81
C ASP A 293 16.13 -13.44 2.49
N LEU A 294 16.44 -12.15 2.53
CA LEU A 294 16.42 -11.28 1.35
C LEU A 294 17.70 -11.47 0.54
N ALA A 295 17.54 -11.92 -0.71
CA ALA A 295 18.64 -12.35 -1.57
C ALA A 295 19.40 -11.21 -2.28
N THR A 296 18.93 -9.97 -2.17
CA THR A 296 19.63 -8.79 -2.68
C THR A 296 19.67 -7.69 -1.62
N ALA A 297 20.62 -6.78 -1.79
CA ALA A 297 20.79 -5.60 -0.94
C ALA A 297 21.04 -4.36 -1.81
N PRO A 298 20.60 -3.16 -1.37
CA PRO A 298 20.87 -1.91 -2.08
C PRO A 298 22.33 -1.77 -2.53
N GLY A 299 22.54 -1.46 -3.82
CA GLY A 299 23.85 -1.21 -4.42
C GLY A 299 24.75 -2.43 -4.62
N GLN A 300 24.37 -3.60 -4.13
CA GLN A 300 25.15 -4.82 -4.27
C GLN A 300 24.75 -5.59 -5.53
N ARG A 301 25.73 -6.21 -6.19
CA ARG A 301 25.43 -7.13 -7.29
C ARG A 301 24.79 -8.39 -6.70
N PRO A 302 23.68 -8.88 -7.28
CA PRO A 302 23.09 -10.15 -6.85
C PRO A 302 24.10 -11.28 -7.07
N ALA A 303 24.12 -12.26 -6.16
CA ALA A 303 24.91 -13.47 -6.36
C ALA A 303 24.44 -14.23 -7.61
N GLU A 304 25.33 -15.04 -8.18
CA GLU A 304 25.02 -15.84 -9.36
C GLU A 304 23.83 -16.77 -9.08
N GLY A 305 22.87 -16.85 -10.02
CA GLY A 305 21.64 -17.64 -9.88
C GLY A 305 20.52 -17.00 -9.06
N VAL A 306 20.73 -15.85 -8.39
CA VAL A 306 19.67 -15.18 -7.61
C VAL A 306 18.59 -14.56 -8.50
N LEU A 307 19.00 -13.97 -9.62
CA LEU A 307 18.09 -13.43 -10.64
C LEU A 307 18.04 -14.40 -11.83
N PRO A 308 16.84 -14.69 -12.38
CA PRO A 308 16.67 -15.59 -13.53
C PRO A 308 17.21 -15.00 -14.85
#